data_AF-A0A957TU82-F1
#
_entry.id   AF-A0A957TU82-F1
#
_cell.length_a   1.000
_cell.length_b   1.000
_cell.length_c   1.000
_cell.angle_alpha   90.00
_cell.angle_beta   90.00
_cell.angle_gamma   90.00
#
_symmetry.space_group_name_H-M   'P 1'
#
loop_
_entity.id
_entity.type
_entity.pdbx_description
1 polymer ?
#
loop_
_entity_poly.entity_id
_entity_poly.type
_entity_poly.pdbx_seq_one_letter_code
_entity_poly.pdbx_strand_id
1 'polypeptide(L)'
;PASGDEIGDLGRSFEAAVSRLKGYQDYLEQLARRLSHELRTPIATITGAMSILRNHFATTAEATRQALLDDVSDAASRLNHLVANLLDMSRLDAGWLQLKLDWCMVGDVVGVAVQRMQGR
;
A
#
# COMPACT_ATOMS: atom_id res chain seq x y z
N PRO A 1 -35.51 10.94 -38.98
CA PRO A 1 -34.12 10.52 -38.70
C PRO A 1 -33.69 11.00 -37.30
N ALA A 2 -33.82 10.16 -36.28
CA ALA A 2 -33.38 10.46 -34.89
C ALA A 2 -33.31 9.20 -34.00
N SER A 3 -34.16 8.19 -34.23
CA SER A 3 -34.26 7.01 -33.34
C SER A 3 -33.10 6.01 -33.43
N GLY A 4 -32.26 6.08 -34.47
CA GLY A 4 -31.14 5.15 -34.69
C GLY A 4 -29.85 5.53 -33.96
N ASP A 5 -29.74 6.78 -33.51
CA ASP A 5 -28.52 7.30 -32.90
C ASP A 5 -28.53 7.15 -31.37
N GLU A 6 -29.69 7.37 -30.72
CA GLU A 6 -29.85 7.23 -29.27
C GLU A 6 -29.60 5.79 -28.77
N ILE A 7 -30.03 4.77 -29.53
CA ILE A 7 -29.75 3.35 -29.21
C ILE A 7 -28.26 3.05 -29.38
N GLY A 8 -27.61 3.64 -30.39
CA GLY A 8 -26.18 3.50 -30.62
C GLY A 8 -25.34 4.18 -29.54
N ASP A 9 -25.72 5.38 -29.11
CA ASP A 9 -25.10 6.11 -28.00
C ASP A 9 -25.27 5.38 -26.67
N LEU A 10 -26.46 4.83 -26.40
CA LEU A 10 -26.67 3.99 -25.22
C LEU A 10 -25.77 2.76 -25.26
N GLY A 11 -25.67 2.07 -26.40
CA GLY A 11 -24.77 0.92 -26.59
C GLY A 11 -23.30 1.28 -26.29
N ARG A 12 -22.81 2.39 -26.85
CA ARG A 12 -21.45 2.89 -26.59
C ARG A 12 -21.22 3.25 -25.11
N SER A 13 -22.20 3.92 -24.49
CA SER A 13 -22.10 4.30 -23.07
C SER A 13 -22.13 3.08 -22.14
N PHE A 14 -22.91 2.06 -22.49
CA PHE A 14 -22.96 0.78 -21.79
C PHE A 14 -21.65 0.01 -21.94
N GLU A 15 -21.11 -0.10 -23.16
CA GLU A 15 -19.80 -0.71 -23.41
C GLU A 15 -18.68 0.01 -22.64
N ALA A 16 -18.70 1.35 -22.61
CA ALA A 16 -17.76 2.14 -21.82
C ALA A 16 -17.90 1.87 -20.31
N ALA A 17 -19.12 1.77 -19.79
CA ALA A 17 -19.37 1.45 -18.38
C ALA A 17 -18.90 0.03 -18.03
N VAL A 18 -19.19 -0.96 -18.88
CA VAL A 18 -18.74 -2.36 -18.71
C VAL A 18 -17.21 -2.44 -18.75
N SER A 19 -16.57 -1.76 -19.70
CA SER A 19 -15.11 -1.68 -19.80
C SER A 19 -14.48 -1.07 -18.54
N ARG A 20 -15.09 0.00 -18.01
CA ARG A 20 -14.65 0.64 -16.77
C ARG A 20 -14.79 -0.27 -15.55
N LEU A 21 -15.89 -1.02 -15.45
CA LEU A 21 -16.09 -1.99 -14.36
C LEU A 21 -15.06 -3.10 -14.42
N LYS A 22 -14.79 -3.64 -15.63
CA LYS A 22 -13.77 -4.67 -15.83
C LYS A 22 -12.37 -4.14 -15.46
N GLY A 23 -12.01 -2.94 -15.90
CA GLY A 23 -10.75 -2.31 -15.52
C GLY A 23 -10.60 -2.13 -14.00
N TYR A 24 -11.70 -1.80 -13.30
CA TYR A 24 -11.70 -1.70 -11.84
C TYR A 24 -11.53 -3.06 -11.15
N GLN A 25 -12.18 -4.12 -11.66
CA GLN A 25 -11.98 -5.48 -11.15
C GLN A 25 -10.53 -5.94 -11.32
N ASP A 26 -9.96 -5.77 -12.52
CA ASP A 26 -8.56 -6.11 -12.81
C ASP A 26 -7.59 -5.35 -11.90
N TYR A 27 -7.89 -4.08 -11.59
CA TYR A 27 -7.12 -3.27 -10.66
C TYR A 27 -7.16 -3.82 -9.22
N LEU A 28 -8.35 -4.17 -8.70
CA LEU A 28 -8.50 -4.73 -7.35
C LEU A 28 -7.77 -6.08 -7.22
N GLU A 29 -7.86 -6.94 -8.22
CA GLU A 29 -7.14 -8.22 -8.24
C GLU A 29 -5.62 -8.02 -8.21
N GLN A 30 -5.11 -7.10 -9.03
CA GLN A 30 -3.68 -6.77 -9.04
C GLN A 30 -3.21 -6.18 -7.72
N LEU A 31 -4.00 -5.30 -7.12
CA LEU A 31 -3.72 -4.69 -5.82
C LEU A 31 -3.66 -5.76 -4.72
N ALA A 32 -4.69 -6.61 -4.63
CA ALA A 32 -4.77 -7.69 -3.64
C ALA A 32 -3.58 -8.66 -3.76
N ARG A 33 -3.17 -9.00 -5.00
CA ARG A 33 -2.00 -9.84 -5.25
C ARG A 33 -0.71 -9.17 -4.78
N ARG A 34 -0.49 -7.90 -5.14
CA ARG A 34 0.71 -7.14 -4.73
C ARG A 34 0.78 -7.02 -3.20
N LEU A 35 -0.31 -6.65 -2.56
CA LEU A 35 -0.39 -6.55 -1.11
C LEU A 35 -0.04 -7.87 -0.44
N SER A 36 -0.61 -8.98 -0.93
CA SER A 36 -0.32 -10.31 -0.40
C SER A 36 1.16 -10.68 -0.49
N HIS A 37 1.84 -10.31 -1.57
CA HIS A 37 3.28 -10.52 -1.73
C HIS A 37 4.10 -9.63 -0.79
N GLU A 38 3.80 -8.33 -0.73
CA GLU A 38 4.49 -7.36 0.11
C GLU A 38 4.35 -7.68 1.61
N LEU A 39 3.20 -8.20 2.05
CA LEU A 39 2.96 -8.61 3.44
C LEU A 39 3.66 -9.92 3.80
N ARG A 40 3.81 -10.85 2.85
CA ARG A 40 4.44 -12.16 3.12
C ARG A 40 5.88 -12.02 3.58
N THR A 41 6.64 -11.09 3.01
CA THR A 41 8.05 -10.87 3.34
C THR A 41 8.27 -10.48 4.81
N PRO A 42 7.69 -9.38 5.34
CA PRO A 42 7.87 -9.02 6.75
C PRO A 42 7.33 -10.08 7.71
N ILE A 43 6.24 -10.77 7.36
CA ILE A 43 5.73 -11.89 8.17
C ILE A 43 6.75 -13.04 8.24
N ALA A 44 7.38 -13.38 7.11
CA ALA A 44 8.40 -14.42 7.07
C ALA A 44 9.64 -14.02 7.90
N THR A 45 10.07 -12.77 7.80
CA THR A 45 11.18 -12.23 8.62
C THR A 45 10.86 -12.33 10.11
N ILE A 46 9.71 -11.83 10.55
CA ILE A 46 9.29 -11.89 11.96
C ILE A 46 9.23 -13.34 12.44
N THR A 47 8.59 -14.21 11.67
CA THR A 47 8.40 -15.62 12.06
C THR A 47 9.73 -16.36 12.13
N GLY A 48 10.63 -16.13 11.17
CA GLY A 48 11.97 -16.72 11.13
C GLY A 48 12.83 -16.28 12.32
N ALA A 49 12.93 -14.97 12.55
CA ALA A 49 13.69 -14.42 13.66
C ALA A 49 13.16 -14.90 15.02
N MET A 50 11.83 -14.87 15.23
CA MET A 50 11.21 -15.37 16.44
C MET A 50 11.39 -16.88 16.63
N SER A 51 11.44 -17.67 15.55
CA SER A 51 11.74 -19.11 15.64
C SER A 51 13.15 -19.36 16.14
N ILE A 52 14.14 -18.63 15.62
CA ILE A 52 15.54 -18.72 16.06
C ILE A 52 15.67 -18.30 17.52
N LEU A 53 15.10 -17.13 17.88
CA LEU A 53 15.11 -16.64 19.25
C LEU A 53 14.43 -17.61 20.23
N ARG A 54 13.33 -18.27 19.83
CA ARG A 54 12.63 -19.23 20.70
C ARG A 54 13.39 -20.55 20.89
N ASN A 55 14.00 -21.08 19.83
CA ASN A 55 14.60 -22.41 19.85
C ASN A 55 16.09 -22.41 20.22
N HIS A 56 16.80 -21.30 19.98
CA HIS A 56 18.25 -21.22 20.09
C HIS A 56 18.73 -20.03 20.93
N PHE A 57 17.89 -19.49 21.83
CA PHE A 57 18.21 -18.29 22.61
C PHE A 57 19.57 -18.36 23.32
N ALA A 58 19.77 -19.41 24.12
CA ALA A 58 20.96 -19.57 24.96
C ALA A 58 22.24 -19.87 24.15
N THR A 59 22.10 -20.46 22.97
CA THR A 59 23.23 -20.81 22.08
C THR A 59 23.56 -19.70 21.08
N THR A 60 22.70 -18.69 20.97
CA THR A 60 22.88 -17.55 20.06
C THR A 60 23.61 -16.43 20.78
N ALA A 61 24.68 -15.91 20.16
CA ALA A 61 25.43 -14.78 20.68
C ALA A 61 24.53 -13.56 20.90
N GLU A 62 24.80 -12.77 21.94
CA GLU A 62 23.99 -11.59 22.30
C GLU A 62 23.83 -10.63 21.11
N ALA A 63 24.91 -10.33 20.39
CA ALA A 63 24.88 -9.46 19.22
C ALA A 63 23.91 -9.97 18.14
N THR A 64 23.84 -11.28 17.91
CA THR A 64 22.91 -11.89 16.95
C THR A 64 21.48 -11.86 17.47
N ARG A 65 21.26 -12.04 18.78
CA ARG A 65 19.92 -11.88 19.36
C ARG A 65 19.40 -10.47 19.19
N GLN A 66 20.25 -9.47 19.41
CA GLN A 66 19.90 -8.07 19.20
C GLN A 66 19.56 -7.79 17.72
N ALA A 67 20.40 -8.26 16.79
CA ALA A 67 20.11 -8.12 15.35
C ALA A 67 18.78 -8.76 14.94
N LEU A 68 18.44 -9.94 15.48
CA LEU A 68 17.15 -10.59 15.21
C LEU A 68 15.96 -9.81 15.79
N LEU A 69 16.14 -9.14 16.94
CA LEU A 69 15.11 -8.27 17.51
C LEU A 69 14.94 -7.00 16.66
N ASP A 70 16.04 -6.43 16.16
CA ASP A 70 16.01 -5.29 15.26
C ASP A 70 15.30 -5.65 13.94
N ASP A 71 15.62 -6.82 13.35
CA ASP A 71 14.93 -7.34 12.16
C ASP A 71 13.41 -7.48 12.37
N VAL A 72 12.98 -7.96 13.55
CA VAL A 72 11.57 -8.07 13.92
C VAL A 72 10.92 -6.69 14.00
N SER A 73 11.60 -5.73 14.65
CA SER A 73 11.12 -4.35 14.80
C SER A 73 10.94 -3.68 13.43
N ASP A 74 11.93 -3.80 12.56
CA ASP A 74 11.91 -3.22 11.21
C ASP A 74 10.82 -3.85 10.34
N ALA A 75 10.69 -5.17 10.38
CA ALA A 75 9.64 -5.88 9.66
C ALA A 75 8.23 -5.49 10.16
N ALA A 76 8.04 -5.33 11.47
CA ALA A 76 6.79 -4.86 12.05
C ALA A 76 6.46 -3.41 11.64
N SER A 77 7.45 -2.52 11.67
CA SER A 77 7.33 -1.13 11.19
C SER A 77 6.93 -1.09 9.71
N ARG A 78 7.56 -1.92 8.87
CA ARG A 78 7.21 -2.05 7.44
C ARG A 78 5.78 -2.53 7.25
N LEU A 79 5.34 -3.51 8.03
CA LEU A 79 3.98 -4.04 7.97
C LEU A 79 2.95 -2.97 8.35
N ASN A 80 3.21 -2.18 9.39
CA ASN A 80 2.38 -1.04 9.76
C ASN A 80 2.26 -0.02 8.63
N HIS A 81 3.36 0.33 7.96
CA HIS A 81 3.32 1.22 6.80
C HIS A 81 2.49 0.67 5.64
N LEU A 82 2.59 -0.64 5.34
CA LEU A 82 1.79 -1.27 4.30
C LEU A 82 0.29 -1.22 4.61
N VAL A 83 -0.08 -1.48 5.87
CA VAL A 83 -1.48 -1.38 6.33
C VAL A 83 -1.99 0.06 6.26
N ALA A 84 -1.18 1.04 6.70
CA ALA A 84 -1.54 2.46 6.61
C ALA A 84 -1.80 2.89 5.16
N ASN A 85 -0.90 2.53 4.23
CA ASN A 85 -1.05 2.83 2.81
C ASN A 85 -2.33 2.21 2.24
N LEU A 86 -2.69 0.99 2.65
CA LEU A 86 -3.93 0.34 2.21
C LEU A 86 -5.17 1.08 2.72
N LEU A 87 -5.17 1.52 3.98
CA LEU A 87 -6.28 2.28 4.55
C LEU A 87 -6.43 3.64 3.85
N ASP A 88 -5.32 4.31 3.55
CA ASP A 88 -5.34 5.57 2.81
C ASP A 88 -5.87 5.37 1.38
N MET A 89 -5.49 4.29 0.71
CA MET A 89 -6.00 3.91 -0.60
C MET A 89 -7.51 3.63 -0.58
N SER A 90 -8.00 2.91 0.43
CA SER A 90 -9.43 2.67 0.62
C SER A 90 -10.22 3.98 0.85
N ARG A 91 -9.63 4.95 1.57
CA ARG A 91 -10.25 6.27 1.77
C ARG A 91 -10.27 7.10 0.47
N LEU A 92 -9.23 6.99 -0.35
CA LEU A 92 -9.17 7.61 -1.68
C LEU A 92 -10.27 7.05 -2.60
N ASP A 93 -10.40 5.72 -2.67
CA ASP A 93 -11.39 5.05 -3.53
C ASP A 93 -12.84 5.34 -3.11
N ALA A 94 -13.10 5.59 -1.82
CA ALA A 94 -14.41 6.00 -1.32
C ALA A 94 -14.81 7.44 -1.70
N GLY A 95 -13.92 8.20 -2.36
CA GLY A 95 -14.17 9.60 -2.75
C GLY A 95 -14.20 10.58 -1.57
N TRP A 96 -13.70 10.17 -0.39
CA TRP A 96 -13.78 10.96 0.84
C TRP A 96 -12.66 12.00 0.97
N LEU A 97 -11.63 11.94 0.12
CA LEU A 97 -10.57 12.93 0.12
C LEU A 97 -10.99 14.19 -0.65
N GLN A 98 -11.48 15.19 0.07
CA GLN A 98 -11.63 16.54 -0.45
C GLN A 98 -10.26 17.21 -0.49
N LEU A 99 -9.68 17.34 -1.68
CA LEU A 99 -8.43 18.06 -1.89
C LEU A 99 -8.63 19.54 -1.58
N LYS A 100 -8.00 20.02 -0.50
CA LYS A 100 -7.88 21.45 -0.23
C LYS A 100 -6.73 22.01 -1.06
N LEU A 101 -7.05 22.52 -2.25
CA LEU A 101 -6.10 23.19 -3.14
C LEU A 101 -5.87 24.61 -2.62
N ASP A 102 -4.62 24.91 -2.26
CA ASP A 102 -4.19 26.22 -1.79
C ASP A 102 -2.81 26.55 -2.37
N TRP A 103 -2.47 27.84 -2.39
CA TRP A 103 -1.13 28.28 -2.81
C TRP A 103 -0.11 27.80 -1.77
N CYS A 104 0.93 27.10 -2.23
CA CYS A 104 2.02 26.65 -1.37
C CYS A 104 3.38 26.97 -2.00
N MET A 105 4.35 27.29 -1.14
CA MET A 105 5.74 27.44 -1.57
C MET A 105 6.36 26.06 -1.74
N VAL A 106 6.86 25.76 -2.95
CA VAL A 106 7.48 24.46 -3.26
C VAL A 106 8.63 24.15 -2.29
N GLY A 107 9.38 25.18 -1.86
CA GLY A 107 10.45 25.04 -0.88
C GLY A 107 10.00 24.46 0.47
N ASP A 108 8.81 24.83 0.94
CA ASP A 108 8.27 24.32 2.21
C ASP A 108 7.89 22.85 2.10
N VAL A 109 7.23 22.48 0.99
CA VAL A 109 6.84 21.09 0.72
C VAL A 109 8.07 20.18 0.59
N VAL A 110 9.08 20.63 -0.18
CA VAL A 110 10.34 19.90 -0.35
C VAL A 110 11.11 19.83 0.97
N GLY A 111 11.16 20.93 1.74
CA GLY A 111 11.83 20.99 3.03
C GLY A 111 11.29 19.96 4.03
N VAL A 112 9.96 19.87 4.15
CA VAL A 112 9.30 18.87 5.01
C VAL A 112 9.61 17.44 4.54
N ALA A 113 9.61 17.18 3.23
CA ALA A 113 9.93 15.86 2.69
C ALA A 113 11.38 15.45 2.97
N VAL A 114 12.34 16.37 2.75
CA VAL A 114 13.77 16.15 3.02
C VAL A 114 14.02 15.89 4.51
N GLN A 115 13.41 16.69 5.39
CA GLN A 115 13.57 16.53 6.84
C GLN A 115 13.04 15.17 7.32
N ARG A 116 11.94 14.67 6.76
CA ARG A 116 11.42 13.33 7.06
C ARG A 116 12.33 12.19 6.56
N MET A 117 13.05 12.41 5.46
CA MET A 117 14.01 11.41 4.95
C MET A 117 15.31 11.38 5.76
N GLN A 118 15.71 12.51 6.35
CA GLN A 118 16.91 12.61 7.19
C GLN A 118 16.69 12.19 8.66
N GLY A 119 15.43 12.14 9.11
CA GLY A 119 15.04 11.67 10.44
C GLY A 119 14.77 10.17 10.55
N ARG A 120 15.16 9.39 9.53
CA ARG A 120 15.22 7.92 9.53
C ARG A 120 16.68 7.49 9.52
#